data_AF-A0A7V8VZ44-F1
#
_entry.id   AF-A0A7V8VZ44-F1
#
_cell.length_a   1.000
_cell.length_b   1.000
_cell.length_c   1.000
_cell.angle_alpha   90.00
_cell.angle_beta   90.00
_cell.angle_gamma   90.00
#
_symmetry.space_group_name_H-M   'P 1'
#
loop_
_entity.id
_entity.type
_entity.pdbx_description
1 polymer ?
#
loop_
_entity_poly.entity_id
_entity_poly.type
_entity_poly.pdbx_seq_one_letter_code
_entity_poly.pdbx_strand_id
1 'polypeptide(L)'
;AQAELAGRALERAVVVLIHWITILIVGVFVVNDPQPRYLVHILPLGYVILGVAAATLWRASSGHGWMPRVSIRLALAAIVVMPSLANAASAAEWRMGVAGHDADYWDITEWVGDHYDTGQFVITALPPAAAFWFPPEVVEERMYFLAGPSGRNRTQRYSRNMNDGRRGDYWLGTPPIGSLDALCRVLDAHAGNAWVIVDSARLEAPWAYKGEMADVITGSTEIRHNGDGRSLALFVKPVRRWDRDLTRPCGE
;
A
#
# COMPACT_ATOMS: atom_id res chain seq x y z
N ALA A 1 -45.37 -26.66 -8.90
CA ALA A 1 -44.25 -27.25 -8.12
C ALA A 1 -42.92 -27.24 -8.89
N GLN A 2 -42.74 -27.99 -9.98
CA GLN A 2 -41.45 -28.03 -10.71
C GLN A 2 -41.06 -26.69 -11.40
N ALA A 3 -42.01 -25.99 -12.03
CA ALA A 3 -41.77 -24.67 -12.63
C ALA A 3 -41.38 -23.60 -11.59
N GLU A 4 -41.95 -23.69 -10.39
CA GLU A 4 -41.69 -22.79 -9.28
C GLU A 4 -40.30 -23.04 -8.65
N LEU A 5 -39.88 -24.31 -8.59
CA LEU A 5 -38.51 -24.71 -8.19
C LEU A 5 -37.47 -24.25 -9.20
N ALA A 6 -37.77 -24.31 -10.51
CA ALA A 6 -36.90 -23.82 -11.57
C ALA A 6 -36.75 -22.29 -11.52
N GLY A 7 -37.84 -21.55 -11.27
CA GLY A 7 -37.80 -20.09 -11.07
C GLY A 7 -36.91 -19.68 -9.90
N ARG A 8 -37.06 -20.33 -8.73
CA ARG A 8 -36.22 -20.05 -7.55
C ARG A 8 -34.75 -20.45 -7.74
N ALA A 9 -34.46 -21.47 -8.55
CA ALA A 9 -33.09 -21.86 -8.88
C ALA A 9 -32.41 -20.84 -9.80
N LEU A 10 -33.15 -20.30 -10.77
CA LEU A 10 -32.69 -19.23 -11.67
C LEU A 10 -32.41 -17.94 -10.89
N GLU A 11 -33.32 -17.51 -10.01
CA GLU A 11 -33.13 -16.34 -9.14
C GLU A 11 -31.84 -16.44 -8.30
N ARG A 12 -31.55 -17.63 -7.75
CA ARG A 12 -30.35 -17.87 -6.95
C ARG A 12 -29.07 -17.91 -7.77
N ALA A 13 -29.13 -18.48 -8.98
CA ALA A 13 -28.00 -18.44 -9.91
C ALA A 13 -27.69 -17.00 -10.36
N VAL A 14 -28.73 -16.18 -10.54
CA VAL A 14 -28.58 -14.75 -10.83
C VAL A 14 -27.90 -14.02 -9.67
N VAL A 15 -28.22 -14.32 -8.41
CA VAL A 15 -27.52 -13.73 -7.24
C VAL A 15 -26.02 -14.10 -7.23
N VAL A 16 -25.67 -15.35 -7.52
CA VAL A 16 -24.26 -15.77 -7.63
C VAL A 16 -23.54 -15.05 -8.76
N LEU A 17 -24.19 -14.94 -9.92
CA LEU A 17 -23.65 -14.26 -11.08
C LEU A 17 -23.45 -12.76 -10.79
N ILE A 18 -24.45 -12.09 -10.22
CA ILE A 18 -24.35 -10.68 -9.81
C ILE A 18 -23.21 -10.49 -8.81
N HIS A 19 -23.09 -11.39 -7.83
CA HIS A 19 -22.01 -11.32 -6.86
C HIS A 19 -20.62 -11.43 -7.53
N TRP A 20 -20.43 -12.37 -8.45
CA TRP A 20 -19.19 -12.48 -9.21
C TRP A 20 -18.95 -11.30 -10.14
N ILE A 21 -20.00 -10.75 -10.76
CA ILE A 21 -19.91 -9.51 -11.53
C ILE A 21 -19.48 -8.36 -10.62
N THR A 22 -19.99 -8.25 -9.40
CA THR A 22 -19.54 -7.24 -8.42
C THR A 22 -18.08 -7.46 -8.03
N ILE A 23 -17.65 -8.70 -7.75
CA ILE A 23 -16.24 -9.01 -7.48
C ILE A 23 -15.35 -8.69 -8.68
N LEU A 24 -15.79 -9.01 -9.90
CA LEU A 24 -15.05 -8.70 -11.13
C LEU A 24 -15.00 -7.20 -11.40
N ILE A 25 -16.10 -6.47 -11.20
CA ILE A 25 -16.14 -5.01 -11.31
C ILE A 25 -15.21 -4.40 -10.27
N VAL A 26 -15.32 -4.79 -8.99
CA VAL A 26 -14.41 -4.33 -7.93
C VAL A 26 -12.98 -4.71 -8.27
N GLY A 27 -12.72 -5.91 -8.77
CA GLY A 27 -11.42 -6.37 -9.24
C GLY A 27 -10.86 -5.50 -10.36
N VAL A 28 -11.64 -5.20 -11.39
CA VAL A 28 -11.27 -4.32 -12.52
C VAL A 28 -11.05 -2.87 -12.06
N PHE A 29 -11.87 -2.36 -11.14
CA PHE A 29 -11.66 -1.03 -10.54
C PHE A 29 -10.41 -1.00 -9.64
N VAL A 30 -10.09 -2.11 -8.96
CA VAL A 30 -8.85 -2.29 -8.18
C VAL A 30 -7.65 -2.52 -9.09
N VAL A 31 -7.79 -3.00 -10.33
CA VAL A 31 -6.67 -3.10 -11.29
C VAL A 31 -6.14 -1.71 -11.68
N ASN A 32 -6.99 -0.68 -11.70
CA ASN A 32 -6.59 0.71 -11.98
C ASN A 32 -6.02 1.44 -10.74
N ASP A 33 -6.35 0.98 -9.53
CA ASP A 33 -5.71 1.42 -8.28
C ASP A 33 -5.44 0.19 -7.39
N PRO A 34 -4.26 -0.46 -7.53
CA PRO A 34 -3.98 -1.76 -6.96
C PRO A 34 -3.78 -1.63 -5.46
N GLN A 35 -4.89 -1.75 -4.74
CA GLN A 35 -4.90 -1.92 -3.31
C GLN A 35 -5.63 -3.22 -2.97
N PRO A 36 -5.00 -4.39 -3.20
CA PRO A 36 -5.55 -5.70 -2.80
C PRO A 36 -5.99 -5.74 -1.33
N ARG A 37 -5.45 -4.87 -0.47
CA ARG A 37 -5.88 -4.70 0.92
C ARG A 37 -7.37 -4.38 1.09
N TYR A 38 -8.01 -3.67 0.17
CA TYR A 38 -9.46 -3.43 0.27
C TYR A 38 -10.28 -4.67 -0.09
N LEU A 39 -9.74 -5.56 -0.93
CA LEU A 39 -10.35 -6.86 -1.19
C LEU A 39 -10.37 -7.70 0.09
N VAL A 40 -9.43 -7.53 1.02
CA VAL A 40 -9.44 -8.25 2.31
C VAL A 40 -10.71 -7.99 3.12
N HIS A 41 -11.33 -6.80 2.99
CA HIS A 41 -12.57 -6.48 3.68
C HIS A 41 -13.82 -7.01 2.95
N ILE A 42 -13.76 -7.17 1.63
CA ILE A 42 -14.91 -7.55 0.78
C ILE A 42 -14.95 -9.06 0.54
N LEU A 43 -13.78 -9.71 0.43
CA LEU A 43 -13.65 -11.14 0.13
C LEU A 43 -14.35 -12.04 1.16
N PRO A 44 -14.25 -11.81 2.50
CA PRO A 44 -14.96 -12.64 3.47
C PRO A 44 -16.48 -12.60 3.29
N LEU A 45 -17.03 -11.41 3.06
CA LEU A 45 -18.47 -11.24 2.78
C LEU A 45 -18.85 -11.98 1.49
N GLY A 46 -17.99 -11.91 0.48
CA GLY A 46 -18.21 -12.64 -0.75
C GLY A 46 -18.18 -14.16 -0.60
N TYR A 47 -17.24 -14.69 0.18
CA TYR A 47 -17.19 -16.12 0.48
C TYR A 47 -18.43 -16.60 1.24
N VAL A 48 -19.00 -15.78 2.13
CA VAL A 48 -20.27 -16.11 2.81
C VAL A 48 -21.43 -16.19 1.82
N ILE A 49 -21.58 -15.19 0.93
CA ILE A 49 -22.63 -15.16 -0.10
C ILE A 49 -22.50 -16.38 -1.03
N LEU A 50 -21.27 -16.68 -1.48
CA LEU A 50 -20.98 -17.85 -2.31
C LEU A 50 -21.29 -19.16 -1.59
N GLY A 51 -20.92 -19.28 -0.32
CA GLY A 51 -21.20 -20.47 0.49
C GLY A 51 -22.70 -20.73 0.66
N VAL A 52 -23.48 -19.69 0.95
CA VAL A 52 -24.95 -19.79 1.08
C VAL A 52 -25.60 -20.17 -0.25
N ALA A 53 -25.17 -19.54 -1.34
CA ALA A 53 -25.71 -19.85 -2.67
C ALA A 53 -25.30 -21.26 -3.14
N ALA A 54 -24.07 -21.68 -2.86
CA ALA A 54 -23.62 -23.03 -3.16
C ALA A 54 -24.37 -24.08 -2.35
N ALA A 55 -24.57 -23.86 -1.05
CA ALA A 55 -25.34 -24.77 -0.19
C ALA A 55 -26.80 -24.90 -0.62
N THR A 56 -27.43 -23.80 -1.02
CA THR A 56 -28.83 -23.81 -1.48
C THR A 56 -28.99 -24.53 -2.83
N LEU A 57 -28.10 -24.27 -3.79
CA LEU A 57 -28.10 -24.97 -5.08
C LEU A 57 -27.72 -26.45 -4.94
N TRP A 58 -26.78 -26.77 -4.05
CA TRP A 58 -26.41 -28.14 -3.72
C TRP A 58 -27.61 -28.93 -3.18
N ARG A 59 -28.36 -28.35 -2.24
CA ARG A 59 -29.59 -28.96 -1.70
C ARG A 59 -30.64 -29.13 -2.81
N ALA A 60 -30.86 -28.11 -3.65
CA ALA A 60 -31.82 -28.17 -4.77
C ALA A 60 -31.46 -29.24 -5.82
N SER A 61 -30.17 -29.50 -6.05
CA SER A 61 -29.72 -30.56 -6.99
C SER A 61 -30.12 -31.97 -6.55
N SER A 62 -30.40 -32.18 -5.26
CA SER A 62 -30.69 -33.51 -4.69
C SER A 62 -32.02 -34.09 -5.19
N GLY A 63 -32.93 -33.26 -5.69
CA GLY A 63 -34.20 -33.70 -6.30
C GLY A 63 -34.09 -34.18 -7.75
N HIS A 64 -32.91 -34.08 -8.38
CA HIS A 64 -32.70 -34.47 -9.78
C HIS A 64 -32.12 -35.88 -9.89
N GLY A 65 -32.23 -36.50 -11.07
CA GLY A 65 -31.54 -37.76 -11.40
C GLY A 65 -30.01 -37.64 -11.29
N TRP A 66 -29.30 -38.78 -11.29
CA TRP A 66 -27.84 -38.84 -11.10
C TRP A 66 -27.10 -37.84 -11.98
N MET A 67 -27.26 -37.94 -13.30
CA MET A 67 -26.44 -37.19 -14.27
C MET A 67 -26.60 -35.66 -14.10
N PRO A 68 -27.82 -35.10 -14.09
CA PRO A 68 -28.01 -33.67 -13.82
C PRO A 68 -27.48 -33.22 -12.46
N ARG A 69 -27.63 -34.05 -11.41
CA ARG A 69 -27.15 -33.73 -10.06
C ARG A 69 -25.62 -33.61 -10.03
N VAL A 70 -24.90 -34.55 -10.67
CA VAL A 70 -23.43 -34.51 -10.74
C VAL A 70 -22.97 -33.29 -11.54
N SER A 71 -23.57 -33.02 -12.69
CA SER A 71 -23.20 -31.86 -13.52
C SER A 71 -23.40 -30.52 -12.81
N ILE A 72 -24.53 -30.34 -12.11
CA ILE A 72 -24.80 -29.12 -11.32
C ILE A 72 -23.75 -28.95 -10.22
N ARG A 73 -23.42 -30.03 -9.52
CA ARG A 73 -22.43 -30.00 -8.42
C ARG A 73 -21.02 -29.71 -8.92
N LEU A 74 -20.62 -30.27 -10.05
CA LEU A 74 -19.34 -29.97 -10.69
C LEU A 74 -19.27 -28.52 -11.17
N ALA A 75 -20.34 -28.00 -11.79
CA ALA A 75 -20.40 -26.60 -12.20
C ALA A 75 -20.31 -25.64 -11.00
N LEU A 76 -20.98 -25.96 -9.89
CA LEU A 76 -20.88 -25.22 -8.63
C LEU A 76 -19.48 -25.24 -8.03
N ALA A 77 -18.85 -26.42 -7.98
CA ALA A 77 -17.48 -26.56 -7.52
C ALA A 77 -16.53 -25.73 -8.39
N ALA A 78 -16.69 -25.77 -9.72
CA ALA A 78 -15.89 -24.97 -10.64
C ALA A 78 -16.05 -23.45 -10.40
N ILE A 79 -17.29 -22.97 -10.22
CA ILE A 79 -17.59 -21.54 -9.97
C ILE A 79 -16.97 -21.03 -8.66
N VAL A 80 -16.87 -21.87 -7.62
CA VAL A 80 -16.29 -21.49 -6.33
C VAL A 80 -14.77 -21.66 -6.30
N VAL A 81 -14.27 -22.76 -6.86
CA VAL A 81 -12.86 -23.16 -6.77
C VAL A 81 -12.00 -22.43 -7.80
N MET A 82 -12.45 -22.28 -9.06
CA MET A 82 -11.62 -21.69 -10.12
C MET A 82 -11.20 -20.24 -9.80
N PRO A 83 -12.07 -19.34 -9.34
CA PRO A 83 -11.65 -17.98 -8.99
C PRO A 83 -10.74 -17.95 -7.77
N SER A 84 -10.94 -18.87 -6.82
CA SER A 84 -10.07 -18.99 -5.64
C SER A 84 -8.67 -19.45 -6.05
N LEU A 85 -8.56 -20.41 -6.97
CA LEU A 85 -7.28 -20.87 -7.53
C LEU A 85 -6.61 -19.76 -8.35
N ALA A 86 -7.35 -19.02 -9.17
CA ALA A 86 -6.81 -17.90 -9.95
C ALA A 86 -6.27 -16.78 -9.04
N ASN A 87 -7.01 -16.41 -7.99
CA ASN A 87 -6.56 -15.42 -7.01
C ASN A 87 -5.38 -15.94 -6.18
N ALA A 88 -5.38 -17.21 -5.78
CA ALA A 88 -4.27 -17.81 -5.05
C ALA A 88 -2.99 -17.84 -5.89
N ALA A 89 -3.08 -18.17 -7.18
CA ALA A 89 -1.96 -18.13 -8.11
C ALA A 89 -1.43 -16.70 -8.29
N SER A 90 -2.30 -15.72 -8.49
CA SER A 90 -1.90 -14.30 -8.61
C SER A 90 -1.28 -13.76 -7.30
N ALA A 91 -1.86 -14.10 -6.15
CA ALA A 91 -1.31 -13.72 -4.84
C ALA A 91 0.03 -14.41 -4.55
N ALA A 92 0.16 -15.69 -4.93
CA ALA A 92 1.41 -16.43 -4.83
C ALA A 92 2.47 -15.86 -5.78
N GLU A 93 2.12 -15.53 -7.02
CA GLU A 93 3.00 -14.86 -7.99
C GLU A 93 3.46 -13.50 -7.45
N TRP A 94 2.54 -12.70 -6.90
CA TRP A 94 2.90 -11.43 -6.26
C TRP A 94 3.84 -11.64 -5.07
N ARG A 95 3.59 -12.63 -4.19
CA ARG A 95 4.46 -12.97 -3.06
C ARG A 95 5.82 -13.53 -3.49
N MET A 96 5.87 -14.32 -4.56
CA MET A 96 7.11 -14.92 -5.07
C MET A 96 7.93 -13.91 -5.87
N GLY A 97 7.29 -13.01 -6.62
CA GLY A 97 7.94 -11.94 -7.39
C GLY A 97 8.30 -10.71 -6.56
N VAL A 98 7.57 -10.47 -5.45
CA VAL A 98 7.83 -9.43 -4.46
C VAL A 98 8.23 -10.10 -3.15
N ALA A 99 9.26 -10.94 -3.20
CA ALA A 99 9.93 -11.47 -2.01
C ALA A 99 10.68 -10.32 -1.32
N GLY A 100 9.94 -9.43 -0.66
CA GLY A 100 10.45 -8.40 0.22
C GLY A 100 9.82 -8.60 1.58
N HIS A 101 10.63 -8.78 2.62
CA HIS A 101 10.17 -8.45 3.96
C HIS A 101 9.72 -6.99 3.89
N ASP A 102 8.44 -6.73 4.15
CA ASP A 102 7.97 -5.35 4.29
C ASP A 102 8.90 -4.66 5.28
N ALA A 103 9.44 -3.51 4.90
CA ALA A 103 10.39 -2.80 5.73
C ALA A 103 9.77 -2.54 7.12
N ASP A 104 10.51 -2.87 8.17
CA ASP A 104 10.04 -2.65 9.53
C ASP A 104 10.25 -1.16 9.87
N TYR A 105 9.20 -0.38 9.64
CA TYR A 105 9.18 1.03 9.98
C TYR A 105 8.98 1.24 11.49
N TRP A 106 8.60 0.22 12.25
CA TRP A 106 8.43 0.35 13.69
C TRP A 106 9.80 0.37 14.37
N ASP A 107 10.61 -0.66 14.11
CA ASP A 107 11.97 -0.83 14.64
C ASP A 107 12.89 0.35 14.28
N ILE A 108 12.97 0.71 12.99
CA ILE A 108 13.85 1.81 12.56
C ILE A 108 13.44 3.16 13.15
N THR A 109 12.15 3.36 13.41
CA THR A 109 11.64 4.61 13.95
C THR A 109 11.87 4.69 15.46
N GLU A 110 11.72 3.58 16.18
CA GLU A 110 12.14 3.46 17.59
C GLU A 110 13.62 3.83 17.72
N TRP A 111 14.46 3.24 16.88
CA TRP A 111 15.90 3.53 16.89
C TRP A 111 16.20 5.01 16.64
N VAL A 112 15.54 5.66 15.68
CA VAL A 112 15.72 7.11 15.47
C VAL A 112 15.18 7.91 16.64
N GLY A 113 14.06 7.51 17.25
CA GLY A 113 13.53 8.12 18.46
C GLY A 113 14.53 8.13 19.62
N ASP A 114 15.27 7.03 19.81
CA ASP A 114 16.30 6.89 20.85
C ASP A 114 17.57 7.71 20.57
N HIS A 115 17.83 8.05 19.30
CA HIS A 115 19.02 8.80 18.86
C HIS A 115 18.69 10.23 18.41
N TYR A 116 17.46 10.67 18.66
CA TYR A 116 16.97 11.99 18.32
C TYR A 116 17.41 13.02 19.35
N ASP A 117 17.94 14.15 18.88
CA ASP A 117 18.19 15.33 19.71
C ASP A 117 17.10 16.38 19.55
N THR A 118 16.84 17.11 20.63
CA THR A 118 15.89 18.22 20.61
C THR A 118 16.26 19.25 19.53
N GLY A 119 15.34 19.52 18.62
CA GLY A 119 15.52 20.51 17.56
C GLY A 119 15.79 19.89 16.18
N GLN A 120 16.03 18.58 16.12
CA GLN A 120 16.16 17.88 14.85
C GLN A 120 14.80 17.72 14.15
N PHE A 121 14.85 17.58 12.82
CA PHE A 121 13.69 17.31 11.97
C PHE A 121 13.64 15.84 11.55
N VAL A 122 12.45 15.34 11.23
CA VAL A 122 12.24 13.97 10.77
C VAL A 122 11.54 13.98 9.42
N ILE A 123 12.16 13.36 8.43
CA ILE A 123 11.60 13.16 7.10
C ILE A 123 11.30 11.66 6.98
N THR A 124 10.04 11.26 6.92
CA THR A 124 9.68 9.83 6.94
C THR A 124 8.84 9.42 5.74
N ALA A 125 9.14 8.25 5.18
CA ALA A 125 8.34 7.61 4.16
C ALA A 125 7.05 6.96 4.73
N LEU A 126 6.92 6.81 6.04
CA LEU A 126 5.74 6.24 6.71
C LEU A 126 5.42 6.98 8.03
N PRO A 127 4.68 8.09 7.97
CA PRO A 127 4.37 8.92 9.14
C PRO A 127 3.69 8.19 10.31
N PRO A 128 2.74 7.25 10.11
CA PRO A 128 2.07 6.58 11.23
C PRO A 128 3.00 5.88 12.22
N ALA A 129 4.10 5.27 11.76
CA ALA A 129 5.06 4.64 12.66
C ALA A 129 5.79 5.70 13.51
N ALA A 130 6.10 6.85 12.91
CA ALA A 130 6.76 7.98 13.57
C ALA A 130 5.92 8.59 14.70
N ALA A 131 4.59 8.63 14.57
CA ALA A 131 3.73 9.17 15.63
C ALA A 131 3.74 8.39 16.94
N PHE A 132 4.19 7.13 16.95
CA PHE A 132 4.30 6.35 18.19
C PHE A 132 5.58 6.63 18.98
N TRP A 133 6.63 7.07 18.29
CA TRP A 133 7.98 7.16 18.85
C TRP A 133 8.48 8.59 19.03
N PHE A 134 7.84 9.55 18.35
CA PHE A 134 8.16 10.96 18.49
C PHE A 134 7.10 11.71 19.31
N PRO A 135 7.50 12.74 20.08
CA PRO A 135 6.57 13.63 20.76
C PRO A 135 5.60 14.32 19.77
N PRO A 136 4.37 14.66 20.18
CA PRO A 136 3.40 15.35 19.33
C PRO A 136 3.97 16.61 18.65
N GLU A 137 4.80 17.38 19.35
CA GLU A 137 5.41 18.60 18.81
C GLU A 137 6.38 18.32 17.66
N VAL A 138 7.04 17.16 17.66
CA VAL A 138 7.87 16.73 16.52
C VAL A 138 6.98 16.37 15.34
N VAL A 139 5.91 15.61 15.58
CA VAL A 139 4.97 15.18 14.53
C VAL A 139 4.28 16.39 13.87
N GLU A 140 3.88 17.38 14.66
CA GLU A 140 3.11 18.53 14.18
C GLU A 140 3.97 19.61 13.51
N GLU A 141 5.18 19.85 14.03
CA GLU A 141 5.98 21.03 13.65
C GLU A 141 7.28 20.69 12.93
N ARG A 142 7.83 19.48 13.14
CA ARG A 142 9.20 19.12 12.70
C ARG A 142 9.26 17.83 11.89
N MET A 143 8.11 17.36 11.40
CA MET A 143 8.01 16.17 10.58
C MET A 143 7.55 16.48 9.17
N TYR A 144 8.22 15.86 8.20
CA TYR A 144 7.84 15.89 6.80
C TYR A 144 7.51 14.49 6.32
N PHE A 145 6.43 14.36 5.54
CA PHE A 145 6.12 13.13 4.83
C PHE A 145 6.88 13.10 3.51
N LEU A 146 7.79 12.14 3.33
CA LEU A 146 8.43 11.90 2.05
C LEU A 146 7.40 11.29 1.09
N ALA A 147 6.72 12.11 0.29
CA ALA A 147 5.59 11.72 -0.55
C ALA A 147 6.02 11.13 -1.91
N GLY A 148 7.17 11.58 -2.42
CA GLY A 148 7.74 11.11 -3.68
C GLY A 148 7.67 12.16 -4.79
N PRO A 149 8.02 11.79 -6.03
CA PRO A 149 8.09 12.73 -7.14
C PRO A 149 6.71 13.30 -7.50
N SER A 150 6.71 14.49 -8.09
CA SER A 150 5.47 15.13 -8.57
C SER A 150 4.81 14.28 -9.66
N GLY A 151 3.48 14.31 -9.72
CA GLY A 151 2.70 13.58 -10.72
C GLY A 151 2.69 12.05 -10.56
N ARG A 152 3.34 11.48 -9.53
CA ARG A 152 3.31 10.03 -9.27
C ARG A 152 2.10 9.62 -8.42
N ASN A 153 1.63 8.39 -8.67
CA ASN A 153 0.48 7.81 -7.95
C ASN A 153 0.65 7.84 -6.43
N ARG A 154 1.87 7.60 -5.91
CA ARG A 154 2.15 7.64 -4.46
C ARG A 154 1.85 9.02 -3.86
N THR A 155 2.42 10.07 -4.44
CA THR A 155 2.22 11.46 -4.02
C THR A 155 0.75 11.86 -4.10
N GLN A 156 0.06 11.51 -5.20
CA GLN A 156 -1.36 11.80 -5.35
C GLN A 156 -2.24 11.02 -4.36
N ARG A 157 -1.85 9.79 -4.02
CA ARG A 157 -2.63 8.92 -3.12
C ARG A 157 -2.53 9.35 -1.67
N TYR A 158 -1.31 9.71 -1.24
CA TYR A 158 -1.02 9.89 0.18
C TYR A 158 -0.95 11.36 0.61
N SER A 159 -1.06 12.31 -0.31
CA SER A 159 -1.23 13.72 0.02
C SER A 159 -2.66 14.20 -0.26
N ARG A 160 -3.21 15.01 0.64
CA ARG A 160 -4.56 15.58 0.57
C ARG A 160 -4.54 17.06 0.91
N ASN A 161 -5.58 17.78 0.49
CA ASN A 161 -5.84 19.12 1.01
C ASN A 161 -6.51 18.97 2.38
N MET A 162 -5.99 19.68 3.36
CA MET A 162 -6.49 19.72 4.73
C MET A 162 -7.57 20.80 4.85
N ASN A 163 -8.33 20.78 5.95
CA ASN A 163 -9.42 21.74 6.19
C ASN A 163 -8.94 23.20 6.27
N ASP A 164 -7.67 23.41 6.61
CA ASP A 164 -7.03 24.73 6.69
C ASP A 164 -6.45 25.21 5.33
N GLY A 165 -6.67 24.45 4.25
CA GLY A 165 -6.17 24.75 2.91
C GLY A 165 -4.72 24.33 2.66
N ARG A 166 -3.98 23.85 3.67
CA ARG A 166 -2.63 23.30 3.47
C ARG A 166 -2.70 21.91 2.83
N ARG A 167 -1.58 21.46 2.25
CA ARG A 167 -1.41 20.05 1.87
C ARG A 167 -0.77 19.28 3.03
N GLY A 168 -1.33 18.13 3.34
CA GLY A 168 -0.84 17.21 4.37
C GLY A 168 -0.80 15.77 3.85
N ASP A 169 -0.09 14.89 4.54
CA ASP A 169 -0.30 13.46 4.39
C ASP A 169 -1.71 13.06 4.90
N TYR A 170 -2.28 11.98 4.37
CA TYR A 170 -3.66 11.61 4.73
C TYR A 170 -3.82 11.05 6.14
N TRP A 171 -2.74 10.64 6.80
CA TRP A 171 -2.78 10.02 8.13
C TRP A 171 -2.68 11.07 9.24
N LEU A 172 -1.61 11.86 9.20
CA LEU A 172 -1.23 12.76 10.29
C LEU A 172 -1.31 14.24 9.91
N GLY A 173 -1.51 14.55 8.63
CA GLY A 173 -1.53 15.93 8.15
C GLY A 173 -0.16 16.59 8.04
N THR A 174 0.93 15.83 8.19
CA THR A 174 2.30 16.32 8.06
C THR A 174 2.58 16.86 6.65
N PRO A 175 3.36 17.93 6.51
CA PRO A 175 3.66 18.51 5.21
C PRO A 175 4.33 17.51 4.25
N PRO A 176 3.79 17.30 3.03
CA PRO A 176 4.33 16.35 2.09
C PRO A 176 5.46 16.93 1.22
N ILE A 177 6.56 16.21 1.13
CA ILE A 177 7.61 16.42 0.12
C ILE A 177 7.20 15.70 -1.16
N GLY A 178 6.44 16.41 -1.99
CA GLY A 178 5.82 15.90 -3.22
C GLY A 178 6.52 16.27 -4.53
N SER A 179 7.74 16.79 -4.47
CA SER A 179 8.56 17.12 -5.65
C SER A 179 10.04 17.09 -5.33
N LEU A 180 10.87 17.05 -6.38
CA LEU A 180 12.33 17.12 -6.25
C LEU A 180 12.77 18.46 -5.65
N ASP A 181 12.24 19.58 -6.15
CA ASP A 181 12.56 20.91 -5.62
C ASP A 181 12.18 21.04 -4.14
N ALA A 182 11.05 20.46 -3.72
CA ALA A 182 10.66 20.46 -2.31
C ALA A 182 11.62 19.63 -1.47
N LEU A 183 12.07 18.47 -1.97
CA LEU A 183 13.06 17.65 -1.29
C LEU A 183 14.37 18.42 -1.11
N CYS A 184 14.89 19.01 -2.18
CA CYS A 184 16.12 19.79 -2.15
C CYS A 184 16.05 20.93 -1.13
N ARG A 185 14.98 21.73 -1.13
CA ARG A 185 14.79 22.82 -0.16
C ARG A 185 14.74 22.32 1.28
N VAL A 186 14.02 21.23 1.56
CA VAL A 186 13.89 20.69 2.93
C VAL A 186 15.23 20.11 3.41
N LEU A 187 15.95 19.37 2.57
CA LEU A 187 17.26 18.83 2.92
C LEU A 187 18.29 19.93 3.15
N ASP A 188 18.31 20.97 2.32
CA ASP A 188 19.21 22.11 2.45
C ASP A 188 18.92 22.91 3.73
N ALA A 189 17.65 23.25 3.96
CA ALA A 189 17.21 23.99 5.15
C ALA A 189 17.51 23.28 6.48
N HIS A 190 17.65 21.96 6.46
CA HIS A 190 17.90 21.15 7.66
C HIS A 190 19.17 20.31 7.57
N ALA A 191 20.14 20.75 6.75
CA ALA A 191 21.40 20.04 6.57
C ALA A 191 22.18 19.92 7.89
N GLY A 192 22.56 18.70 8.26
CA GLY A 192 23.23 18.42 9.53
C GLY A 192 22.30 18.38 10.76
N ASN A 193 20.98 18.49 10.58
CA ASN A 193 20.01 18.55 11.67
C ASN A 193 18.69 17.82 11.34
N ALA A 194 18.72 16.80 10.49
CA ALA A 194 17.53 16.05 10.11
C ALA A 194 17.82 14.56 9.91
N TRP A 195 16.83 13.76 10.27
CA TRP A 195 16.76 12.33 10.00
C TRP A 195 15.88 12.06 8.77
N VAL A 196 16.28 11.09 7.95
CA VAL A 196 15.45 10.53 6.89
C VAL A 196 15.20 9.05 7.19
N ILE A 197 13.94 8.69 7.40
CA ILE A 197 13.49 7.32 7.63
C ILE A 197 12.87 6.79 6.34
N VAL A 198 13.53 5.83 5.71
CA VAL A 198 13.14 5.27 4.41
C VAL A 198 13.48 3.79 4.35
N ASP A 199 13.16 3.12 3.24
CA ASP A 199 13.60 1.77 2.96
C ASP A 199 14.20 1.71 1.55
N SER A 200 15.19 0.83 1.40
CA SER A 200 15.88 0.67 0.11
C SER A 200 14.96 0.19 -1.02
N ALA A 201 13.90 -0.58 -0.72
CA ALA A 201 12.97 -1.03 -1.76
C ALA A 201 12.23 0.16 -2.40
N ARG A 202 11.86 1.18 -1.63
CA ARG A 202 11.28 2.43 -2.15
C ARG A 202 12.29 3.31 -2.87
N LEU A 203 13.56 3.30 -2.47
CA LEU A 203 14.64 3.99 -3.20
C LEU A 203 14.86 3.35 -4.59
N GLU A 204 14.69 2.02 -4.70
CA GLU A 204 14.90 1.27 -5.94
C GLU A 204 13.63 1.14 -6.81
N ALA A 205 12.46 1.50 -6.28
CA ALA A 205 11.18 1.33 -6.93
C ALA A 205 10.76 2.52 -7.82
N PRO A 206 10.44 2.31 -9.11
CA PRO A 206 9.93 3.36 -10.02
C PRO A 206 8.62 4.01 -9.58
N TRP A 207 7.83 3.31 -8.77
CA TRP A 207 6.57 3.81 -8.23
C TRP A 207 6.75 4.69 -6.98
N ALA A 208 7.95 4.70 -6.38
CA ALA A 208 8.31 5.47 -5.19
C ALA A 208 9.37 6.54 -5.51
N TYR A 209 10.66 6.31 -5.20
CA TYR A 209 11.68 7.36 -5.23
C TYR A 209 12.77 7.18 -6.29
N LYS A 210 12.77 6.07 -7.03
CA LYS A 210 13.83 5.76 -8.02
C LYS A 210 14.05 6.91 -9.01
N GLY A 211 15.33 7.25 -9.23
CA GLY A 211 15.78 8.35 -10.08
C GLY A 211 16.36 9.49 -9.24
N GLU A 212 16.23 10.73 -9.74
CA GLU A 212 16.84 11.92 -9.12
C GLU A 212 16.50 12.10 -7.64
N MET A 213 15.31 11.68 -7.20
CA MET A 213 14.92 11.79 -5.79
C MET A 213 15.72 10.83 -4.90
N ALA A 214 15.91 9.57 -5.33
CA ALA A 214 16.76 8.61 -4.64
C ALA A 214 18.24 9.02 -4.70
N ASP A 215 18.70 9.58 -5.82
CA ASP A 215 20.06 10.09 -5.97
C ASP A 215 20.31 11.24 -4.99
N VAL A 216 19.42 12.22 -4.91
CA VAL A 216 19.50 13.33 -3.95
C VAL A 216 19.49 12.82 -2.50
N ILE A 217 18.59 11.89 -2.14
CA ILE A 217 18.57 11.31 -0.78
C ILE A 217 19.92 10.65 -0.47
N THR A 218 20.43 9.83 -1.39
CA THR A 218 21.70 9.11 -1.22
C THR A 218 22.90 10.08 -1.13
N GLY A 219 22.93 11.08 -2.01
CA GLY A 219 24.00 12.06 -2.09
C GLY A 219 24.02 13.07 -0.94
N SER A 220 22.87 13.36 -0.33
CA SER A 220 22.72 14.34 0.75
C SER A 220 22.74 13.74 2.16
N THR A 221 22.65 12.41 2.30
CA THR A 221 22.58 11.74 3.60
C THR A 221 23.73 10.76 3.85
N GLU A 222 23.85 10.28 5.08
CA GLU A 222 24.70 9.17 5.46
C GLU A 222 23.88 8.13 6.25
N ILE A 223 24.08 6.84 5.96
CA ILE A 223 23.41 5.76 6.69
C ILE A 223 23.97 5.71 8.11
N ARG A 224 23.10 5.81 9.11
CA ARG A 224 23.44 5.66 10.53
C ARG A 224 22.99 4.33 11.10
N HIS A 225 21.89 3.79 10.60
CA HIS A 225 21.39 2.47 10.98
C HIS A 225 20.69 1.77 9.82
N ASN A 226 20.84 0.44 9.75
CA ASN A 226 20.09 -0.43 8.86
C ASN A 226 19.19 -1.28 9.76
N GLY A 227 17.89 -1.08 9.68
CA GLY A 227 16.91 -1.87 10.41
C GLY A 227 16.43 -3.08 9.62
N ASP A 228 15.50 -3.80 10.22
CA ASP A 228 14.93 -5.00 9.61
C ASP A 228 14.08 -4.69 8.35
N GLY A 229 14.06 -5.66 7.42
CA GLY A 229 13.31 -5.51 6.17
C GLY A 229 13.87 -4.43 5.23
N ARG A 230 15.15 -4.10 5.37
CA ARG A 230 15.86 -3.08 4.57
C ARG A 230 15.38 -1.64 4.82
N SER A 231 14.85 -1.37 6.02
CA SER A 231 14.62 -0.01 6.51
C SER A 231 15.95 0.68 6.83
N LEU A 232 15.98 2.00 6.70
CA LEU A 232 17.17 2.82 6.77
C LEU A 232 16.89 4.07 7.60
N ALA A 233 17.77 4.33 8.57
CA ALA A 233 17.88 5.61 9.24
C ALA A 233 19.08 6.35 8.67
N LEU A 234 18.79 7.41 7.91
CA LEU A 234 19.80 8.26 7.30
C LEU A 234 19.85 9.59 8.05
N PHE A 235 21.03 10.17 8.18
CA PHE A 235 21.18 11.52 8.70
C PHE A 235 21.58 12.48 7.57
N VAL A 236 20.93 13.64 7.48
CA VAL A 236 21.24 14.63 6.45
C VAL A 236 22.61 15.23 6.74
N LYS A 237 23.55 15.10 5.80
CA LYS A 237 24.89 15.66 5.93
C LYS A 237 24.83 17.19 5.83
N PRO A 238 25.80 17.92 6.43
CA PRO A 238 26.00 19.33 6.10
C PRO A 238 26.19 19.52 4.58
N VAL A 239 25.63 20.58 3.99
CA VAL A 239 25.63 20.84 2.53
C VAL A 239 27.02 20.70 1.90
N ARG A 240 28.06 21.20 2.58
CA ARG A 240 29.46 21.09 2.13
C ARG A 240 29.98 19.66 1.94
N ARG A 241 29.27 18.64 2.46
CA ARG A 241 29.59 17.21 2.37
C ARG A 241 28.62 16.44 1.46
N TRP A 242 27.75 17.14 0.75
CA TRP A 242 26.88 16.52 -0.24
C TRP A 242 27.71 16.01 -1.43
N ASP A 243 27.30 14.88 -1.97
CA ASP A 243 27.85 14.36 -3.20
C ASP A 243 27.32 15.18 -4.37
N ARG A 244 28.19 16.01 -4.97
CA ARG A 244 27.82 16.98 -5.99
C ARG A 244 27.22 16.34 -7.25
N ASP A 245 27.67 15.14 -7.61
CA ASP A 245 27.18 14.47 -8.81
C ASP A 245 25.73 13.99 -8.60
N LEU A 246 25.44 13.45 -7.42
CA LEU A 246 24.11 12.96 -7.05
C LEU A 246 23.14 14.07 -6.66
N THR A 247 23.64 15.20 -6.13
CA THR A 247 22.81 16.34 -5.72
C THR A 247 22.74 17.46 -6.76
N ARG A 248 23.33 17.28 -7.94
CA ARG A 248 23.25 18.25 -9.07
C ARG A 248 21.83 18.77 -9.32
N PRO A 249 20.75 17.97 -9.24
CA PRO A 249 19.40 18.47 -9.46
C PRO A 249 18.92 19.52 -8.45
N CYS A 250 19.55 19.65 -7.28
CA CYS A 250 19.18 20.64 -6.29
C CYS A 250 19.67 22.06 -6.60
N GLY A 251 20.48 22.23 -7.65
CA GLY A 251 21.13 23.49 -7.97
C GLY A 251 22.30 23.80 -7.03
N GLU A 252 23.30 24.49 -7.57
CA GLU A 252 24.29 25.24 -6.79
C GLU A 252 23.96 26.73 -6.85
#